data_AF-X1L721-F1
#
_entry.id   AF-X1L721-F1
#
_cell.length_a   1.000
_cell.length_b   1.000
_cell.length_c   1.000
_cell.angle_alpha   90.00
_cell.angle_beta   90.00
_cell.angle_gamma   90.00
#
_symmetry.space_group_name_H-M   'P 1'
#
loop_
_entity.id
_entity.type
_entity.pdbx_description
1 polymer ?
#
loop_
_entity_poly.entity_id
_entity_poly.type
_entity_poly.pdbx_seq_one_letter_code
_entity_poly.pdbx_strand_id
1 'polypeptide(L)'
;QINALKAVALTNDYIAQEHGEEGMFATVFFGVLDPKTGLLAYINAGHVPPFIIGSAGVKQRLKPTGPAVGIMPHMKFSIQEVQIEPGDILLGYTDGVTEAQDPSGEFYTINRLLSLLEQPASTASDLLE
;
A
#
# COMPACT_ATOMS: atom_id res chain seq x y z
N GLN A 1 -18.79 1.87 -2.61
CA GLN A 1 -17.32 1.79 -2.65
C GLN A 1 -16.68 3.06 -3.25
N ILE A 2 -17.08 3.50 -4.46
CA ILE A 2 -16.54 4.72 -5.11
C ILE A 2 -16.59 5.99 -4.24
N ASN A 3 -17.63 6.17 -3.41
CA ASN A 3 -17.73 7.35 -2.53
C ASN A 3 -16.65 7.40 -1.43
N ALA A 4 -16.18 6.24 -0.92
CA ALA A 4 -15.15 6.21 0.10
C ALA A 4 -13.79 6.65 -0.47
N LEU A 5 -13.54 6.41 -1.75
CA LEU A 5 -12.29 6.77 -2.42
C LEU A 5 -12.20 8.28 -2.74
N LYS A 6 -13.33 9.01 -2.71
CA LYS A 6 -13.32 10.48 -2.69
C LYS A 6 -12.63 11.04 -1.45
N ALA A 7 -12.55 10.28 -0.37
CA ALA A 7 -11.82 10.70 0.83
C ALA A 7 -10.37 11.05 0.51
N VAL A 8 -9.71 10.30 -0.38
CA VAL A 8 -8.31 10.61 -0.76
C VAL A 8 -8.19 11.97 -1.44
N ALA A 9 -9.11 12.31 -2.34
CA ALA A 9 -9.11 13.61 -3.00
C ALA A 9 -9.43 14.76 -2.02
N LEU A 10 -10.39 14.56 -1.11
CA LEU A 10 -10.71 15.54 -0.07
C LEU A 10 -9.54 15.74 0.91
N THR A 11 -8.89 14.66 1.34
CA THR A 11 -7.69 14.71 2.18
C THR A 11 -6.53 15.40 1.46
N ASN A 12 -6.35 15.15 0.15
CA ASN A 12 -5.36 15.84 -0.65
C ASN A 12 -5.58 17.36 -0.64
N ASP A 13 -6.81 17.78 -0.93
CA ASP A 13 -7.15 19.20 -1.03
C ASP A 13 -7.02 19.89 0.34
N TYR A 14 -7.44 19.22 1.41
CA TYR A 14 -7.24 19.71 2.78
C TYR A 14 -5.76 19.90 3.12
N ILE A 15 -4.91 18.88 2.91
CA ILE A 15 -3.48 18.98 3.24
C ILE A 15 -2.82 20.08 2.40
N ALA A 16 -3.11 20.13 1.10
CA ALA A 16 -2.51 21.11 0.21
C ALA A 16 -2.93 22.55 0.54
N GLN A 17 -4.16 22.76 1.02
CA GLN A 17 -4.67 24.10 1.36
C GLN A 17 -4.23 24.56 2.75
N GLU A 18 -4.36 23.70 3.75
CA GLU A 18 -4.13 24.07 5.16
C GLU A 18 -2.67 23.91 5.59
N HIS A 19 -1.91 23.05 4.92
CA HIS A 19 -0.54 22.68 5.32
C HIS A 19 0.48 22.76 4.18
N GLY A 20 0.07 23.22 2.99
CA GLY A 20 0.94 23.30 1.81
C GLY A 20 2.09 24.29 1.96
N GLU A 21 1.89 25.41 2.69
CA GLU A 21 2.94 26.40 2.96
C GLU A 21 4.08 25.83 3.82
N GLU A 22 3.79 24.81 4.63
CA GLU A 22 4.77 24.08 5.46
C GLU A 22 5.45 22.94 4.69
N GLY A 23 5.07 22.74 3.41
CA GLY A 23 5.59 21.66 2.58
C GLY A 23 5.14 20.26 3.02
N MET A 24 4.04 20.16 3.78
CA MET A 24 3.53 18.89 4.28
C MET A 24 2.86 18.07 3.16
N PHE A 25 3.19 16.79 3.11
CA PHE A 25 2.54 15.80 2.25
C PHE A 25 2.58 14.43 2.93
N ALA A 26 1.79 13.47 2.44
CA ALA A 26 1.81 12.10 2.95
C ALA A 26 1.69 11.07 1.83
N THR A 27 2.37 9.94 1.98
CA THR A 27 2.12 8.76 1.13
C THR A 27 1.03 7.90 1.76
N VAL A 28 0.08 7.43 0.97
CA VAL A 28 -1.08 6.67 1.48
C VAL A 28 -1.44 5.52 0.55
N PHE A 29 -1.64 4.33 1.10
CA PHE A 29 -2.43 3.29 0.45
C PHE A 29 -3.82 3.26 1.08
N PHE A 30 -4.86 3.40 0.27
CA PHE A 30 -6.25 3.37 0.72
C PHE A 30 -7.03 2.34 -0.09
N GLY A 31 -7.57 1.34 0.59
CA GLY A 31 -8.31 0.23 -0.04
C GLY A 31 -9.67 0.02 0.60
N VAL A 32 -10.65 -0.35 -0.22
CA VAL A 32 -11.98 -0.79 0.22
C VAL A 32 -12.20 -2.19 -0.30
N LEU A 33 -12.17 -3.16 0.62
CA LEU A 33 -12.38 -4.58 0.33
C LEU A 33 -13.85 -4.94 0.55
N ASP A 34 -14.46 -5.61 -0.42
CA ASP A 34 -15.68 -6.38 -0.18
C ASP A 34 -15.30 -7.79 0.28
N PRO A 35 -15.49 -8.14 1.55
CA PRO A 35 -15.10 -9.46 2.06
C PRO A 35 -15.97 -10.60 1.53
N LYS A 36 -17.15 -10.31 0.95
CA LYS A 36 -18.02 -11.34 0.37
C LYS A 36 -17.55 -11.77 -1.01
N THR A 37 -17.06 -10.83 -1.80
CA THR A 37 -16.63 -11.07 -3.17
C THR A 37 -15.11 -11.15 -3.32
N GLY A 38 -14.35 -10.60 -2.37
CA GLY A 38 -12.90 -10.44 -2.46
C GLY A 38 -12.45 -9.25 -3.32
N LEU A 39 -13.38 -8.46 -3.86
CA LEU A 39 -13.05 -7.31 -4.70
C LEU A 39 -12.44 -6.17 -3.85
N LEU A 40 -11.18 -5.83 -4.11
CA LEU A 40 -10.49 -4.70 -3.53
C LEU A 40 -10.42 -3.56 -4.54
N ALA A 41 -11.12 -2.45 -4.26
CA ALA A 41 -10.90 -1.18 -4.95
C ALA A 41 -9.91 -0.33 -4.15
N TYR A 42 -8.85 0.16 -4.77
CA TYR A 42 -7.79 0.90 -4.09
C TYR A 42 -7.30 2.14 -4.83
N ILE A 43 -6.71 3.04 -4.05
CA ILE A 43 -5.83 4.13 -4.49
C ILE A 43 -4.50 3.96 -3.76
N ASN A 44 -3.39 4.03 -4.50
CA ASN A 44 -2.06 4.15 -3.91
C ASN A 44 -1.50 5.53 -4.27
N ALA A 45 -1.56 6.45 -3.30
CA ALA A 45 -1.07 7.82 -3.37
C ALA A 45 0.41 7.87 -2.97
N GLY A 46 1.28 7.32 -3.81
CA GLY A 46 2.74 7.35 -3.62
C GLY A 46 3.30 6.47 -2.51
N HIS A 47 2.50 5.59 -1.90
CA HIS A 47 2.96 4.66 -0.86
C HIS A 47 3.74 3.48 -1.44
N VAL A 48 4.59 2.86 -0.62
CA VAL A 48 5.31 1.64 -1.03
C VAL A 48 4.29 0.57 -1.43
N PRO A 49 4.43 -0.09 -2.61
CA PRO A 49 3.36 -0.94 -3.15
C PRO A 49 3.10 -2.18 -2.27
N PRO A 50 1.88 -2.35 -1.71
CA PRO A 50 1.50 -3.58 -1.03
C PRO A 50 1.58 -4.81 -1.95
N PHE A 51 1.79 -5.98 -1.35
CA PHE A 51 1.83 -7.25 -2.06
C PHE A 51 0.51 -8.01 -1.92
N ILE A 52 0.09 -8.70 -2.99
CA ILE A 52 -0.83 -9.83 -2.92
C ILE A 52 0.00 -11.09 -3.06
N ILE A 53 -0.11 -11.99 -2.09
CA ILE A 53 0.63 -13.23 -2.00
C ILE A 53 -0.40 -14.37 -2.07
N GLY A 54 -0.19 -15.31 -2.98
CA GLY A 54 -0.97 -16.54 -3.04
C GLY A 54 -0.13 -17.75 -2.65
N SER A 55 -0.69 -18.94 -2.81
CA SER A 55 -0.02 -20.21 -2.47
C SER A 55 1.29 -20.48 -3.24
N ALA A 56 1.52 -19.79 -4.36
CA ALA A 56 2.73 -19.89 -5.18
C ALA A 56 3.69 -18.69 -4.99
N GLY A 57 3.48 -17.87 -3.96
CA GLY A 57 4.27 -16.66 -3.68
C GLY A 57 3.60 -15.38 -4.18
N VAL A 58 4.40 -14.36 -4.44
CA VAL A 58 3.92 -13.02 -4.83
C VAL A 58 3.15 -13.07 -6.16
N LYS A 59 1.86 -12.77 -6.12
CA LYS A 59 0.97 -12.64 -7.29
C LYS A 59 1.07 -11.26 -7.94
N GLN A 60 1.00 -10.21 -7.12
CA GLN A 60 0.88 -8.84 -7.62
C GLN A 60 1.42 -7.81 -6.61
N ARG A 61 1.91 -6.67 -7.13
CA ARG A 61 2.19 -5.45 -6.36
C ARG A 61 1.18 -4.36 -6.71
N LEU A 62 0.56 -3.76 -5.71
CA LEU A 62 -0.45 -2.71 -5.89
C LEU A 62 0.22 -1.35 -6.04
N LYS A 63 0.64 -1.06 -7.28
CA LYS A 63 1.45 0.11 -7.65
C LYS A 63 0.73 1.44 -7.40
N PRO A 64 1.47 2.57 -7.30
CA PRO A 64 0.87 3.90 -7.21
C PRO A 64 -0.11 4.17 -8.34
N THR A 65 -1.25 4.74 -7.97
CA THR A 65 -2.33 5.15 -8.89
C THR A 65 -2.53 6.66 -8.90
N GLY A 66 -1.65 7.38 -8.19
CA GLY A 66 -1.61 8.82 -8.10
C GLY A 66 -0.36 9.30 -7.34
N PRO A 67 -0.18 10.63 -7.24
CA PRO A 67 0.89 11.26 -6.47
C PRO A 67 0.72 11.04 -4.95
N ALA A 68 1.66 11.48 -4.13
CA ALA A 68 1.42 11.64 -2.69
C ALA A 68 0.33 12.71 -2.42
N VAL A 69 -0.45 12.55 -1.35
CA VAL A 69 -1.50 13.51 -0.98
C VAL A 69 -0.88 14.78 -0.42
N GLY A 70 -1.45 15.94 -0.75
CA GLY A 70 -1.04 17.24 -0.23
C GLY A 70 0.01 17.97 -1.08
N ILE A 71 0.56 17.34 -2.13
CA ILE A 71 1.56 17.98 -3.01
C ILE A 71 0.98 19.23 -3.68
N MET A 72 -0.23 19.13 -4.22
CA MET A 72 -0.95 20.23 -4.86
C MET A 72 -2.46 20.03 -4.69
N PRO A 73 -3.26 21.10 -4.71
CA PRO A 73 -4.72 20.97 -4.72
C PRO A 73 -5.20 20.34 -6.05
N HIS A 74 -6.35 19.69 -5.99
CA HIS A 74 -7.06 19.09 -7.12
C HIS A 74 -6.28 18.01 -7.89
N MET A 75 -5.37 17.31 -7.20
CA MET A 75 -4.69 16.17 -7.78
C MET A 75 -5.66 15.04 -8.11
N LYS A 76 -5.36 14.32 -9.20
CA LYS A 76 -6.17 13.20 -9.68
C LYS A 76 -5.59 11.89 -9.19
N PHE A 77 -6.47 11.02 -8.70
CA PHE A 77 -6.15 9.67 -8.26
C PHE A 77 -7.02 8.69 -9.04
N SER A 78 -6.38 7.69 -9.65
CA SER A 78 -7.10 6.63 -10.35
C SER A 78 -7.45 5.52 -9.37
N ILE A 79 -8.66 4.99 -9.50
CA ILE A 79 -9.08 3.79 -8.78
C ILE A 79 -8.61 2.59 -9.60
N GLN A 80 -8.02 1.61 -8.92
CA GLN A 80 -7.73 0.30 -9.49
C GLN A 80 -8.49 -0.75 -8.70
N GLU A 81 -8.86 -1.83 -9.37
CA GLU A 81 -9.55 -2.96 -8.76
C GLU A 81 -8.71 -4.21 -8.93
N VAL A 82 -8.71 -5.05 -7.91
CA VAL A 82 -8.03 -6.34 -7.91
C VAL A 82 -8.86 -7.35 -7.13
N GLN A 83 -8.83 -8.59 -7.58
CA GLN A 83 -9.51 -9.70 -6.92
C GLN A 83 -8.56 -10.32 -5.89
N ILE A 84 -8.99 -10.39 -4.63
CA ILE A 84 -8.35 -11.19 -3.60
C ILE A 84 -9.08 -12.54 -3.54
N GLU A 85 -8.36 -13.62 -3.80
CA GLU A 85 -8.94 -14.97 -3.74
C GLU A 85 -8.91 -15.51 -2.31
N PRO A 86 -9.80 -16.45 -1.94
CA PRO A 86 -9.69 -17.15 -0.67
C PRO A 86 -8.30 -17.79 -0.49
N GLY A 87 -7.65 -17.47 0.63
CA GLY A 87 -6.30 -17.90 0.94
C GLY A 87 -5.19 -16.95 0.48
N ASP A 88 -5.51 -15.92 -0.30
CA ASP A 88 -4.54 -14.86 -0.61
C ASP A 88 -4.31 -13.96 0.61
N ILE A 89 -3.08 -13.44 0.72
CA ILE A 89 -2.66 -12.50 1.75
C ILE A 89 -2.37 -11.14 1.10
N LEU A 90 -3.00 -10.08 1.62
CA LEU A 90 -2.65 -8.70 1.32
C LEU A 90 -1.65 -8.19 2.37
N LEU A 91 -0.40 -7.96 1.96
CA LEU A 91 0.66 -7.44 2.82
C LEU A 91 0.92 -5.96 2.52
N GLY A 92 0.44 -5.09 3.41
CA GLY A 92 0.84 -3.69 3.50
C GLY A 92 2.04 -3.51 4.42
N TYR A 93 2.97 -2.66 4.04
CA TYR A 93 4.18 -2.36 4.82
C TYR A 93 4.63 -0.92 4.56
N THR A 94 5.54 -0.39 5.38
CA THR A 94 6.15 0.94 5.16
C THR A 94 7.63 0.79 4.79
N ASP A 95 8.25 1.87 4.32
CA ASP A 95 9.69 1.97 4.11
C ASP A 95 10.51 1.58 5.35
N GLY A 96 9.99 1.81 6.56
CA GLY A 96 10.58 1.37 7.82
C GLY A 96 10.89 -0.14 7.89
N VAL A 97 10.22 -1.00 7.11
CA VAL A 97 10.60 -2.42 6.97
C VAL A 97 11.89 -2.55 6.14
N THR A 98 11.95 -1.90 4.98
CA THR A 98 13.11 -1.99 4.08
C THR A 98 14.31 -1.17 4.58
N GLU A 99 14.08 -0.18 5.42
CA GLU A 99 15.07 0.71 6.03
C GLU A 99 15.43 0.28 7.46
N ALA A 100 14.83 -0.79 7.98
CA ALA A 100 15.25 -1.37 9.25
C ALA A 100 16.71 -1.78 9.18
N GLN A 101 17.49 -1.43 10.21
CA GLN A 101 18.90 -1.75 10.30
C GLN A 101 19.15 -2.82 11.36
N ASP A 102 20.10 -3.70 11.09
CA ASP A 102 20.66 -4.60 12.10
C ASP A 102 21.69 -3.87 13.00
N PRO A 103 22.26 -4.52 14.04
CA PRO A 103 23.25 -3.90 14.91
C PRO A 103 24.56 -3.46 14.23
N SER A 104 24.83 -3.94 13.01
CA SER A 104 25.97 -3.52 12.20
C SER A 104 25.67 -2.31 11.31
N GLY A 105 24.40 -1.86 11.27
CA GLY A 105 23.92 -0.77 10.42
C GLY A 105 23.50 -1.21 9.02
N GLU A 106 23.41 -2.52 8.75
CA GLU A 106 22.99 -3.03 7.44
C GLU A 106 21.47 -2.98 7.31
N PHE A 107 20.97 -2.41 6.19
CA PHE A 107 19.55 -2.36 5.89
C PHE A 107 18.95 -3.74 5.57
N TYR A 108 17.70 -3.95 5.95
CA TYR A 108 16.95 -5.15 5.57
C TYR A 108 16.65 -5.20 4.07
N THR A 109 16.35 -4.06 3.44
CA THR A 109 16.09 -3.91 2.00
C THR A 109 14.86 -4.65 1.46
N ILE A 110 14.43 -4.24 0.26
CA ILE A 110 13.34 -4.89 -0.48
C ILE A 110 13.69 -6.31 -0.96
N ASN A 111 14.96 -6.58 -1.23
CA ASN A 111 15.38 -7.89 -1.76
C ASN A 111 15.20 -8.98 -0.70
N ARG A 112 15.56 -8.70 0.56
CA ARG A 112 15.34 -9.68 1.65
C ARG A 112 13.86 -9.87 1.94
N LEU A 113 13.05 -8.80 1.87
CA LEU A 113 11.60 -8.93 1.96
C LEU A 113 11.06 -9.85 0.85
N LEU A 114 11.45 -9.64 -0.40
CA LEU A 114 11.01 -10.50 -1.50
C LEU A 114 11.41 -11.97 -1.30
N SER A 115 12.64 -12.24 -0.85
CA SER A 115 13.08 -13.61 -0.53
C SER A 115 12.29 -14.24 0.62
N LEU A 116 11.82 -13.46 1.59
CA LEU A 116 10.91 -13.96 2.64
C LEU A 116 9.56 -14.36 2.03
N LEU A 117 9.01 -13.54 1.13
CA LEU A 117 7.71 -13.76 0.50
C LEU A 117 7.70 -14.86 -0.57
N GLU A 118 8.87 -15.38 -0.96
CA GLU A 118 8.98 -16.59 -1.80
C GLU A 118 8.71 -17.88 -1.00
N GLN A 119 8.80 -17.83 0.33
CA GLN A 119 8.51 -18.98 1.17
C GLN A 119 7.00 -19.18 1.27
N PRO A 120 6.50 -20.44 1.25
CA PRO A 120 5.08 -20.70 1.40
C PRO A 120 4.59 -20.24 2.78
N ALA A 121 3.60 -19.35 2.79
CA ALA A 121 2.85 -19.00 4.00
C ALA A 121 1.39 -19.43 3.82
N SER A 122 0.84 -20.13 4.81
CA SER A 122 -0.55 -20.58 4.77
C SER A 122 -1.49 -19.53 5.37
N THR A 123 -0.96 -18.66 6.24
CA THR A 123 -1.69 -17.57 6.87
C THR A 123 -0.83 -16.29 6.92
N ALA A 124 -1.48 -15.15 7.16
CA ALA A 124 -0.76 -13.89 7.38
C ALA A 124 0.09 -13.89 8.66
N SER A 125 -0.28 -14.70 9.66
CA SER A 125 0.51 -14.85 10.90
C SER A 125 1.81 -15.60 10.64
N ASP A 126 1.79 -16.60 9.76
CA ASP A 126 2.98 -17.38 9.38
C ASP A 126 4.06 -16.49 8.72
N LEU A 127 3.68 -15.34 8.15
CA LEU A 127 4.63 -14.39 7.56
C LEU A 127 5.37 -13.53 8.59
N LEU A 128 4.88 -13.48 9.84
CA LEU A 128 5.43 -12.64 10.90
C LEU A 128 6.31 -13.41 11.90
N GLU A 129 6.31 -14.74 11.81
CA GLU A 129 7.12 -15.66 12.63
C GLU A 129 8.42 -16.06 11.92
#